data_AF-A0A147IT67-F1
#
_entry.id   AF-A0A147IT67-F1
#
_cell.length_a   1.000
_cell.length_b   1.000
_cell.length_c   1.000
_cell.angle_alpha   90.00
_cell.angle_beta   90.00
_cell.angle_gamma   90.00
#
_symmetry.space_group_name_H-M   'P 1'
#
loop_
_entity.id
_entity.type
_entity.pdbx_description
1 polymer ?
#
loop_
_entity_poly.entity_id
_entity_poly.type
_entity_poly.pdbx_seq_one_letter_code
_entity_poly.pdbx_strand_id
1 'polypeptide(L)'
;MPFLLASPASGMAGTVPSATATADDRVLATLQRQLFPTVTAMMATPAARALLAERAGRDARCKGDTSCRIEAARWSDADIARLATQGDGAAIRRELAGLNKVIAVYAQGVAPAYPLIDGPGVTGPALMALVATALASGDALRAEPVSAHDPGLALALTLLDSADRLEAVHFGPLAAQENALAFRHARTVAWSRYKYSAIIVPGIGPEDLTTPLSAAGKLNVHMAAARYRAGLAPFIILSGSAVHPRGTLFFEAIEMRRALIERYGVPAEALVVDPYARHTTTNVRNAARLLAAMNAPSKPALVVTNVGQASYIAGPAFAERNQRELGYQPAEIKAQRSPNEVEILPRRTGLFIDPADPLDP
;
A
#
# COMPACT_ATOMS: atom_id res chain seq x y z
N MET A 1 -54.87 32.26 -60.99
CA MET A 1 -53.67 32.66 -60.23
C MET A 1 -53.64 31.88 -58.93
N PRO A 2 -52.77 30.88 -58.76
CA PRO A 2 -52.65 30.11 -57.53
C PRO A 2 -51.58 30.73 -56.62
N PHE A 3 -51.88 30.80 -55.33
CA PHE A 3 -50.95 31.18 -54.25
C PHE A 3 -50.07 29.99 -53.86
N LEU A 4 -48.75 30.25 -53.80
CA LEU A 4 -47.71 29.33 -53.34
C LEU A 4 -47.76 29.17 -51.82
N LEU A 5 -47.84 27.93 -51.34
CA LEU A 5 -47.59 27.55 -49.94
C LEU A 5 -46.12 27.17 -49.79
N ALA A 6 -45.39 27.87 -48.92
CA ALA A 6 -44.03 27.54 -48.52
C ALA A 6 -44.05 26.71 -47.23
N SER A 7 -43.47 25.50 -47.29
CA SER A 7 -43.17 24.69 -46.11
C SER A 7 -41.80 25.07 -45.54
N PRO A 8 -41.63 25.25 -44.21
CA PRO A 8 -40.31 25.40 -43.64
C PRO A 8 -39.68 24.03 -43.39
N ALA A 9 -38.43 23.88 -43.82
CA ALA A 9 -37.59 22.72 -43.58
C ALA A 9 -37.32 22.56 -42.07
N SER A 10 -37.59 21.36 -41.55
CA SER A 10 -37.20 20.96 -40.19
C SER A 10 -35.68 20.79 -40.14
N GLY A 11 -35.00 21.72 -39.47
CA GLY A 11 -33.60 21.57 -39.10
C GLY A 11 -33.48 20.51 -37.99
N MET A 12 -32.94 19.34 -38.33
CA MET A 12 -32.46 18.42 -37.31
C MET A 12 -31.21 19.02 -36.66
N ALA A 13 -31.38 19.62 -35.49
CA ALA A 13 -30.28 19.92 -34.60
C ALA A 13 -29.74 18.59 -34.07
N GLY A 14 -28.68 18.08 -34.72
CA GLY A 14 -27.89 16.99 -34.16
C GLY A 14 -27.30 17.45 -32.84
N THR A 15 -27.78 16.88 -31.73
CA THR A 15 -27.14 16.98 -30.43
C THR A 15 -25.74 16.37 -30.54
N VAL A 16 -24.73 17.22 -30.67
CA VAL A 16 -23.34 16.82 -30.47
C VAL A 16 -23.23 16.33 -29.02
N PRO A 17 -22.80 15.09 -28.74
CA PRO A 17 -22.53 14.67 -27.38
C PRO A 17 -21.34 15.50 -26.87
N SER A 18 -21.63 16.54 -26.10
CA SER A 18 -20.64 17.32 -25.37
C SER A 18 -20.61 16.82 -23.93
N ALA A 19 -19.90 15.73 -23.74
CA ALA A 19 -19.26 15.34 -22.50
C ALA A 19 -18.20 14.33 -22.92
N THR A 20 -16.93 14.67 -22.78
CA THR A 20 -15.83 13.69 -22.84
C THR A 20 -16.19 12.58 -21.88
N ALA A 21 -16.62 11.43 -22.40
CA ALA A 21 -16.90 10.26 -21.59
C ALA A 21 -15.56 9.80 -20.99
N THR A 22 -15.37 10.03 -19.71
CA THR A 22 -14.19 9.57 -18.96
C THR A 22 -14.38 8.09 -18.64
N ALA A 23 -13.36 7.27 -18.90
CA ALA A 23 -13.37 5.89 -18.44
C ALA A 23 -13.00 5.89 -16.96
N ASP A 24 -13.92 5.55 -16.07
CA ASP A 24 -13.66 5.51 -14.62
C ASP A 24 -12.64 4.39 -14.30
N ASP A 25 -11.35 4.75 -14.21
CA ASP A 25 -10.30 3.83 -13.82
C ASP A 25 -10.36 3.55 -12.31
N ARG A 26 -10.99 2.43 -11.97
CA ARG A 26 -11.18 2.02 -10.57
C ARG A 26 -9.89 1.65 -9.85
N VAL A 27 -8.87 1.20 -10.57
CA VAL A 27 -7.58 0.80 -9.97
C VAL A 27 -6.84 2.06 -9.54
N LEU A 28 -6.66 3.00 -10.45
CA LEU A 28 -6.00 4.27 -10.15
C LEU A 28 -6.77 5.08 -9.12
N ALA A 29 -8.11 5.08 -9.17
CA ALA A 29 -8.94 5.75 -8.17
C ALA A 29 -8.78 5.11 -6.78
N THR A 30 -8.55 3.80 -6.71
CA THR A 30 -8.29 3.12 -5.44
C THR A 30 -6.87 3.42 -4.94
N LEU A 31 -5.86 3.44 -5.81
CA LEU A 31 -4.50 3.86 -5.46
C LEU A 31 -4.48 5.28 -4.91
N GLN A 32 -5.15 6.20 -5.60
CA GLN A 32 -5.27 7.58 -5.16
C GLN A 32 -5.88 7.67 -3.75
N ARG A 33 -7.01 6.99 -3.51
CA ARG A 33 -7.70 7.03 -2.22
C ARG A 33 -6.92 6.37 -1.09
N GLN A 34 -6.16 5.32 -1.36
CA GLN A 34 -5.40 4.62 -0.32
C GLN A 34 -4.06 5.30 -0.03
N LEU A 35 -3.32 5.69 -1.06
CA LEU A 35 -1.97 6.24 -0.90
C LEU A 35 -1.96 7.76 -0.64
N PHE A 36 -2.94 8.49 -1.19
CA PHE A 36 -2.97 9.95 -1.15
C PHE A 36 -4.34 10.54 -0.74
N PRO A 37 -5.00 10.04 0.33
CA PRO A 37 -6.34 10.49 0.72
C PRO A 37 -6.39 11.97 1.11
N THR A 38 -5.41 12.47 1.86
CA THR A 38 -5.37 13.85 2.35
C THR A 38 -5.12 14.82 1.20
N VAL A 39 -4.14 14.51 0.35
CA VAL A 39 -3.78 15.29 -0.83
C VAL A 39 -4.96 15.35 -1.80
N THR A 40 -5.63 14.22 -2.03
CA THR A 40 -6.83 14.15 -2.89
C THR A 40 -7.95 15.05 -2.37
N ALA A 41 -8.27 14.97 -1.07
CA ALA A 41 -9.30 15.83 -0.47
C ALA A 41 -8.91 17.31 -0.54
N MET A 42 -7.64 17.63 -0.31
CA MET A 42 -7.12 18.99 -0.31
C MET A 42 -7.06 19.59 -1.73
N MET A 43 -6.81 18.80 -2.77
CA MET A 43 -6.76 19.29 -4.16
C MET A 43 -8.09 19.87 -4.65
N ALA A 44 -9.22 19.51 -4.02
CA ALA A 44 -10.52 20.11 -4.31
C ALA A 44 -10.70 21.54 -3.73
N THR A 45 -9.77 22.02 -2.90
CA THR A 45 -9.89 23.32 -2.22
C THR A 45 -9.51 24.50 -3.13
N PRO A 46 -10.08 25.71 -2.91
CA PRO A 46 -9.70 26.91 -3.66
C PRO A 46 -8.22 27.26 -3.56
N ALA A 47 -7.61 27.08 -2.38
CA ALA A 47 -6.19 27.34 -2.16
C ALA A 47 -5.29 26.41 -2.97
N ALA A 48 -5.66 25.13 -3.09
CA ALA A 48 -4.94 24.18 -3.93
C ALA A 48 -5.08 24.51 -5.42
N ARG A 49 -6.26 24.93 -5.89
CA ARG A 49 -6.48 25.24 -7.32
C ARG A 49 -5.52 26.27 -7.90
N ALA A 50 -5.20 27.34 -7.17
CA ALA A 50 -4.24 28.34 -7.63
C ALA A 50 -2.83 27.75 -7.82
N LEU A 51 -2.37 26.95 -6.85
CA LEU A 51 -1.09 26.25 -6.93
C LEU A 51 -1.07 25.19 -8.04
N LEU A 52 -2.17 24.46 -8.23
CA LEU A 52 -2.31 23.49 -9.31
C LEU A 52 -2.23 24.17 -10.68
N ALA A 53 -2.80 25.37 -10.84
CA ALA A 53 -2.67 26.15 -12.08
C ALA A 53 -1.22 26.59 -12.34
N GLU A 54 -0.49 27.04 -11.32
CA GLU A 54 0.95 27.37 -11.42
C GLU A 54 1.78 26.14 -11.83
N ARG A 55 1.43 24.97 -11.28
CA ARG A 55 2.06 23.67 -11.59
C ARG A 55 1.76 23.21 -13.00
N ALA A 56 0.52 23.30 -13.46
CA ALA A 56 0.16 23.02 -14.86
C ALA A 56 0.94 23.94 -15.82
N GLY A 57 1.15 25.20 -15.45
CA GLY A 57 1.99 26.13 -16.21
C GLY A 57 3.46 25.73 -16.26
N ARG A 58 4.02 25.09 -15.21
CA ARG A 58 5.38 24.54 -15.22
C ARG A 58 5.52 23.39 -16.22
N ASP A 59 4.60 22.44 -16.19
CA ASP A 59 4.58 21.30 -17.11
C ASP A 59 4.43 21.77 -18.57
N ALA A 60 3.53 22.72 -18.85
CA ALA A 60 3.34 23.26 -20.21
C ALA A 60 4.61 23.89 -20.79
N ARG A 61 5.47 24.49 -19.95
CA ARG A 61 6.75 25.09 -20.38
C ARG A 61 7.79 24.06 -20.81
N CYS A 62 7.63 22.80 -20.45
CA CYS A 62 8.56 21.73 -20.83
C CYS A 62 8.48 21.36 -22.31
N LYS A 63 7.42 21.75 -23.03
CA LYS A 63 7.27 21.48 -24.49
C LYS A 63 7.51 20.00 -24.87
N GLY A 64 7.08 19.08 -24.00
CA GLY A 64 7.24 17.64 -24.21
C GLY A 64 8.57 17.04 -23.76
N ASP A 65 9.53 17.83 -23.26
CA ASP A 65 10.79 17.29 -22.73
C ASP A 65 10.55 16.43 -21.48
N THR A 66 10.86 15.13 -21.59
CA THR A 66 10.60 14.13 -20.55
C THR A 66 11.23 14.49 -19.21
N SER A 67 12.51 14.87 -19.20
CA SER A 67 13.25 15.19 -17.97
C SER A 67 12.65 16.43 -17.27
N CYS A 68 12.35 17.48 -18.03
CA CYS A 68 11.68 18.66 -17.53
C CYS A 68 10.31 18.34 -16.93
N ARG A 69 9.51 17.49 -17.60
CA ARG A 69 8.18 17.10 -17.11
C ARG A 69 8.25 16.32 -15.81
N ILE A 70 9.22 15.42 -15.66
CA ILE A 70 9.46 14.69 -14.40
C ILE A 70 9.77 15.67 -13.26
N GLU A 71 10.67 16.65 -13.48
CA GLU A 71 10.97 17.66 -12.45
C GLU A 71 9.78 18.57 -12.16
N ALA A 72 9.02 18.98 -13.18
CA ALA A 72 7.85 19.83 -13.02
C ALA A 72 6.73 19.14 -12.23
N ALA A 73 6.60 17.81 -12.36
CA ALA A 73 5.64 16.99 -11.64
C ALA A 73 5.94 16.90 -10.13
N ARG A 74 7.20 17.09 -9.71
CA ARG A 74 7.57 17.06 -8.29
C ARG A 74 7.03 18.27 -7.53
N TRP A 75 6.66 18.03 -6.28
CA TRP A 75 6.26 19.07 -5.33
C TRP A 75 7.51 19.68 -4.69
N SER A 76 7.73 20.99 -4.83
CA SER A 76 8.86 21.65 -4.16
C SER A 76 8.59 21.83 -2.67
N ASP A 77 9.64 22.00 -1.86
CA ASP A 77 9.49 22.26 -0.43
C ASP A 77 8.64 23.52 -0.16
N ALA A 78 8.74 24.54 -1.02
CA ALA A 78 7.91 25.73 -0.95
C ALA A 78 6.43 25.43 -1.25
N ASP A 79 6.14 24.61 -2.26
CA ASP A 79 4.77 24.18 -2.58
C ASP A 79 4.16 23.40 -1.41
N ILE A 80 4.93 22.45 -0.86
CA ILE A 80 4.53 21.61 0.27
C ILE A 80 4.29 22.49 1.50
N ALA A 81 5.20 23.42 1.81
CA ALA A 81 5.05 24.32 2.95
C ALA A 81 3.79 25.19 2.82
N ARG A 82 3.51 25.69 1.61
CA ARG A 82 2.31 26.49 1.32
C ARG A 82 1.03 25.66 1.53
N LEU A 83 0.96 24.46 0.98
CA LEU A 83 -0.22 23.58 1.15
C LEU A 83 -0.38 23.07 2.56
N ALA A 84 0.70 22.80 3.28
CA ALA A 84 0.63 22.31 4.65
C ALA A 84 0.06 23.32 5.65
N THR A 85 -0.18 24.57 5.23
CA THR A 85 -0.98 25.54 6.00
C THR A 85 -2.48 25.30 5.89
N GLN A 86 -2.92 24.44 4.97
CA GLN A 86 -4.33 24.19 4.63
C GLN A 86 -4.77 22.83 5.20
N GLY A 87 -5.07 22.78 6.50
CA GLY A 87 -5.57 21.57 7.17
C GLY A 87 -4.49 20.78 7.92
N ASP A 88 -4.49 19.45 7.81
CA ASP A 88 -3.48 18.60 8.46
C ASP A 88 -2.14 18.66 7.72
N GLY A 89 -1.34 19.68 8.07
CA GLY A 89 -0.06 19.92 7.44
C GLY A 89 0.97 18.80 7.61
N ALA A 90 0.83 17.93 8.61
CA ALA A 90 1.71 16.78 8.78
C ALA A 90 1.34 15.67 7.78
N ALA A 91 0.05 15.39 7.61
CA ALA A 91 -0.44 14.44 6.62
C ALA A 91 -0.15 14.90 5.18
N ILE A 92 -0.33 16.19 4.88
CA ILE A 92 0.00 16.77 3.56
C ILE A 92 1.49 16.61 3.25
N ARG A 93 2.37 16.99 4.19
CA ARG A 93 3.82 16.82 4.02
C ARG A 93 4.20 15.37 3.75
N ARG A 94 3.59 14.44 4.48
CA ARG A 94 3.81 13.00 4.34
C ARG A 94 3.44 12.50 2.95
N GLU A 95 2.21 12.74 2.52
CA GLU A 95 1.71 12.22 1.25
C GLU A 95 2.42 12.83 0.04
N LEU A 96 2.74 14.14 0.08
CA LEU A 96 3.50 14.79 -1.01
C LEU A 96 4.96 14.34 -1.05
N ALA A 97 5.59 14.05 0.11
CA ALA A 97 6.92 13.43 0.15
C ALA A 97 6.89 12.01 -0.43
N GLY A 98 5.85 11.23 -0.12
CA GLY A 98 5.61 9.90 -0.70
C GLY A 98 5.44 9.95 -2.22
N LEU A 99 4.62 10.88 -2.72
CA LEU A 99 4.43 11.12 -4.15
C LEU A 99 5.75 11.46 -4.84
N ASN A 100 6.54 12.39 -4.27
CA ASN A 100 7.87 12.71 -4.79
C ASN A 100 8.82 11.50 -4.75
N LYS A 101 8.72 10.63 -3.74
CA LYS A 101 9.52 9.41 -3.64
C LYS A 101 9.15 8.42 -4.75
N VAL A 102 7.87 8.26 -5.07
CA VAL A 102 7.42 7.46 -6.23
C VAL A 102 8.05 8.00 -7.51
N ILE A 103 7.94 9.31 -7.78
CA ILE A 103 8.56 9.91 -8.98
C ILE A 103 10.08 9.68 -9.00
N ALA A 104 10.76 9.87 -7.86
CA ALA A 104 12.21 9.68 -7.79
C ALA A 104 12.64 8.24 -8.10
N VAL A 105 11.94 7.25 -7.54
CA VAL A 105 12.28 5.85 -7.73
C VAL A 105 11.88 5.34 -9.11
N TYR A 106 10.64 5.63 -9.53
CA TYR A 106 10.04 5.04 -10.73
C TYR A 106 10.26 5.84 -12.00
N ALA A 107 10.58 7.14 -11.92
CA ALA A 107 10.91 7.95 -13.09
C ALA A 107 12.40 8.30 -13.19
N GLN A 108 13.02 8.73 -12.09
CA GLN A 108 14.42 9.16 -12.09
C GLN A 108 15.41 8.01 -11.86
N GLY A 109 14.93 6.81 -11.52
CA GLY A 109 15.77 5.64 -11.26
C GLY A 109 16.58 5.73 -9.96
N VAL A 110 16.15 6.57 -9.01
CA VAL A 110 16.75 6.61 -7.68
C VAL A 110 16.55 5.27 -6.99
N ALA A 111 17.61 4.68 -6.44
CA ALA A 111 17.52 3.41 -5.75
C ALA A 111 16.51 3.50 -4.56
N PRO A 112 15.52 2.60 -4.49
CA PRO A 112 14.68 2.50 -3.30
C PRO A 112 15.50 1.90 -2.16
N ALA A 113 14.94 1.90 -0.93
CA ALA A 113 15.58 1.26 0.21
C ALA A 113 15.86 -0.23 -0.05
N TYR A 114 15.03 -0.87 -0.89
CA TYR A 114 15.13 -2.30 -1.22
C TYR A 114 15.05 -2.57 -2.71
N PRO A 115 16.14 -2.38 -3.48
CA PRO A 115 16.13 -2.51 -4.94
C PRO A 115 15.71 -3.88 -5.47
N LEU A 116 15.81 -4.94 -4.66
CA LEU A 116 15.42 -6.29 -5.07
C LEU A 116 13.90 -6.49 -5.16
N ILE A 117 13.12 -5.71 -4.41
CA ILE A 117 11.66 -5.88 -4.33
C ILE A 117 10.89 -4.58 -4.57
N ASP A 118 11.51 -3.43 -4.32
CA ASP A 118 10.96 -2.11 -4.58
C ASP A 118 11.52 -1.52 -5.89
N GLY A 119 10.75 -0.61 -6.50
CA GLY A 119 11.15 0.12 -7.71
C GLY A 119 10.57 -0.45 -9.01
N PRO A 120 10.98 0.09 -10.17
CA PRO A 120 10.34 -0.17 -11.46
C PRO A 120 10.69 -1.55 -12.07
N GLY A 121 11.75 -2.22 -11.60
CA GLY A 121 12.15 -3.54 -12.10
C GLY A 121 12.85 -3.53 -13.45
N VAL A 122 12.95 -2.36 -14.07
CA VAL A 122 13.63 -2.10 -15.34
C VAL A 122 14.57 -0.91 -15.19
N THR A 123 15.61 -0.86 -16.03
CA THR A 123 16.61 0.23 -16.05
C THR A 123 16.92 0.66 -17.48
N GLY A 124 17.66 1.76 -17.64
CA GLY A 124 18.13 2.23 -18.96
C GLY A 124 16.97 2.52 -19.94
N PRO A 125 17.09 2.10 -21.22
CA PRO A 125 16.05 2.36 -22.23
C PRO A 125 14.65 1.84 -21.86
N ALA A 126 14.58 0.70 -21.16
CA ALA A 126 13.29 0.13 -20.73
C ALA A 126 12.61 1.02 -19.67
N LEU A 127 13.37 1.60 -18.75
CA LEU A 127 12.86 2.59 -17.80
C LEU A 127 12.33 3.83 -18.54
N MET A 128 13.05 4.32 -19.56
CA MET A 128 12.60 5.47 -20.34
C MET A 128 11.31 5.20 -21.11
N ALA A 129 11.12 4.00 -21.64
CA ALA A 129 9.87 3.59 -22.27
C ALA A 129 8.70 3.53 -21.26
N LEU A 130 8.93 2.98 -20.07
CA LEU A 130 7.95 2.95 -18.98
C LEU A 130 7.55 4.38 -18.59
N VAL A 131 8.51 5.28 -18.39
CA VAL A 131 8.26 6.67 -18.01
C VAL A 131 7.52 7.45 -19.10
N ALA A 132 7.88 7.25 -20.37
CA ALA A 132 7.17 7.86 -21.49
C ALA A 132 5.70 7.40 -21.53
N THR A 133 5.46 6.12 -21.28
CA THR A 133 4.11 5.55 -21.19
C THR A 133 3.34 6.15 -20.00
N ALA A 134 3.94 6.21 -18.82
CA ALA A 134 3.32 6.81 -17.63
C ALA A 134 2.98 8.28 -17.84
N LEU A 135 3.85 9.08 -18.47
CA LEU A 135 3.55 10.48 -18.81
C LEU A 135 2.36 10.60 -19.78
N ALA A 136 2.31 9.75 -20.82
CA ALA A 136 1.20 9.74 -21.78
C ALA A 136 -0.13 9.32 -21.12
N SER A 137 -0.09 8.28 -20.27
CA SER A 137 -1.24 7.87 -19.46
C SER A 137 -1.69 8.99 -18.52
N GLY A 138 -0.75 9.65 -17.85
CA GLY A 138 -1.04 10.77 -16.96
C GLY A 138 -1.70 11.93 -17.69
N ASP A 139 -1.32 12.20 -18.93
CA ASP A 139 -1.95 13.23 -19.78
C ASP A 139 -3.39 12.89 -20.13
N ALA A 140 -3.68 11.62 -20.41
CA ALA A 140 -5.04 11.14 -20.66
C ALA A 140 -5.94 11.31 -19.42
N LEU A 141 -5.38 11.14 -18.21
CA LEU A 141 -6.10 11.25 -16.94
C LEU A 141 -6.31 12.69 -16.45
N ARG A 142 -5.71 13.72 -17.07
CA ARG A 142 -5.76 15.11 -16.57
C ARG A 142 -7.17 15.69 -16.48
N ALA A 143 -8.08 15.22 -17.31
CA ALA A 143 -9.49 15.65 -17.30
C ALA A 143 -10.35 14.83 -16.33
N GLU A 144 -9.78 13.82 -15.66
CA GLU A 144 -10.50 12.89 -14.81
C GLU A 144 -10.36 13.25 -13.32
N PRO A 145 -11.36 12.91 -12.48
CA PRO A 145 -11.29 13.13 -11.04
C PRO A 145 -10.08 12.47 -10.36
N VAL A 146 -9.61 11.33 -10.89
CA VAL A 146 -8.51 10.55 -10.32
C VAL A 146 -7.16 11.27 -10.30
N SER A 147 -6.94 12.20 -11.22
CA SER A 147 -5.72 13.02 -11.24
C SER A 147 -5.86 14.31 -10.43
N ALA A 148 -7.08 14.70 -10.06
CA ALA A 148 -7.42 16.00 -9.49
C ALA A 148 -6.76 17.20 -10.21
N HIS A 149 -6.43 17.04 -11.51
CA HIS A 149 -5.66 17.98 -12.33
C HIS A 149 -4.22 18.28 -11.85
N ASP A 150 -3.64 17.46 -10.95
CA ASP A 150 -2.23 17.57 -10.57
C ASP A 150 -1.34 16.66 -11.43
N PRO A 151 -0.36 17.22 -12.18
CA PRO A 151 0.55 16.40 -12.99
C PRO A 151 1.42 15.47 -12.13
N GLY A 152 1.71 15.83 -10.89
CA GLY A 152 2.47 15.00 -9.95
C GLY A 152 1.74 13.73 -9.54
N LEU A 153 0.49 13.89 -9.11
CA LEU A 153 -0.37 12.78 -8.71
C LEU A 153 -0.67 11.85 -9.88
N ALA A 154 -1.03 12.40 -11.04
CA ALA A 154 -1.25 11.62 -12.25
C ALA A 154 0.00 10.80 -12.62
N LEU A 155 1.18 11.42 -12.62
CA LEU A 155 2.43 10.74 -12.93
C LEU A 155 2.76 9.66 -11.89
N ALA A 156 2.60 9.94 -10.59
CA ALA A 156 2.89 8.95 -9.56
C ALA A 156 1.99 7.70 -9.67
N LEU A 157 0.69 7.89 -9.88
CA LEU A 157 -0.27 6.78 -10.03
C LEU A 157 0.04 5.92 -11.26
N THR A 158 0.28 6.57 -12.40
CA THR A 158 0.57 5.88 -13.66
C THR A 158 1.96 5.24 -13.71
N LEU A 159 2.94 5.76 -12.97
CA LEU A 159 4.24 5.11 -12.78
C LEU A 159 4.13 3.80 -12.00
N LEU A 160 3.31 3.78 -10.94
CA LEU A 160 3.06 2.56 -10.17
C LEU A 160 2.33 1.53 -11.02
N ASP A 161 1.28 1.95 -11.73
CA ASP A 161 0.52 1.08 -12.63
C ASP A 161 1.37 0.53 -13.79
N SER A 162 2.14 1.39 -14.48
CA SER A 162 3.03 0.97 -15.57
C SER A 162 4.16 0.04 -15.12
N ALA A 163 4.47 0.01 -13.81
CA ALA A 163 5.48 -0.85 -13.21
C ALA A 163 4.87 -2.09 -12.53
N ASP A 164 3.57 -2.33 -12.70
CA ASP A 164 2.79 -3.40 -12.06
C ASP A 164 2.90 -3.37 -10.52
N ARG A 165 2.97 -2.18 -9.93
CA ARG A 165 3.10 -1.95 -8.47
C ARG A 165 1.77 -1.59 -7.83
N LEU A 166 0.86 -2.56 -7.88
CA LEU A 166 -0.52 -2.43 -7.40
C LEU A 166 -0.75 -3.11 -6.04
N GLU A 167 0.30 -3.52 -5.34
CA GLU A 167 0.19 -4.33 -4.12
C GLU A 167 -0.57 -3.61 -3.00
N ALA A 168 -0.46 -2.28 -2.93
CA ALA A 168 -1.18 -1.48 -1.94
C ALA A 168 -2.70 -1.61 -2.08
N VAL A 169 -3.21 -1.82 -3.30
CA VAL A 169 -4.65 -1.81 -3.62
C VAL A 169 -5.22 -3.15 -4.04
N HIS A 170 -4.40 -4.21 -4.06
CA HIS A 170 -4.82 -5.53 -4.52
C HIS A 170 -5.98 -6.10 -3.69
N PHE A 171 -6.04 -5.75 -2.41
CA PHE A 171 -7.11 -6.13 -1.51
C PHE A 171 -7.98 -4.92 -1.16
N GLY A 172 -9.30 -5.15 -1.06
CA GLY A 172 -10.22 -4.16 -0.53
C GLY A 172 -10.05 -3.98 0.98
N PRO A 173 -10.94 -3.21 1.64
CA PRO A 173 -10.82 -2.93 3.06
C PRO A 173 -10.80 -4.22 3.90
N LEU A 174 -9.62 -4.60 4.40
CA LEU A 174 -9.39 -5.92 5.00
C LEU A 174 -10.38 -6.25 6.12
N ALA A 175 -10.67 -5.27 7.00
CA ALA A 175 -11.60 -5.45 8.11
C ALA A 175 -13.04 -5.75 7.67
N ALA A 176 -13.44 -5.30 6.47
CA ALA A 176 -14.75 -5.56 5.88
C ALA A 176 -14.77 -6.79 4.96
N GLN A 177 -13.58 -7.28 4.55
CA GLN A 177 -13.42 -8.39 3.61
C GLN A 177 -12.65 -9.54 4.27
N GLU A 178 -11.36 -9.71 3.94
CA GLU A 178 -10.59 -10.90 4.32
C GLU A 178 -10.57 -11.18 5.82
N ASN A 179 -10.58 -10.12 6.63
CA ASN A 179 -10.54 -10.19 8.09
C ASN A 179 -11.92 -10.04 8.75
N ALA A 180 -13.01 -9.97 7.98
CA ALA A 180 -14.34 -9.68 8.53
C ALA A 180 -14.78 -10.68 9.60
N LEU A 181 -14.53 -11.98 9.40
CA LEU A 181 -14.85 -13.01 10.38
C LEU A 181 -14.06 -12.84 11.69
N ALA A 182 -12.74 -12.65 11.58
CA ALA A 182 -11.88 -12.48 12.74
C ALA A 182 -12.18 -11.18 13.51
N PHE A 183 -12.48 -10.09 12.80
CA PHE A 183 -12.88 -8.83 13.44
C PHE A 183 -14.22 -8.94 14.16
N ARG A 184 -15.17 -9.73 13.64
CA ARG A 184 -16.40 -10.04 14.38
C ARG A 184 -16.11 -10.86 15.63
N HIS A 185 -15.29 -11.90 15.50
CA HIS A 185 -14.93 -12.78 16.62
C HIS A 185 -14.17 -12.05 17.73
N ALA A 186 -13.30 -11.08 17.37
CA ALA A 186 -12.55 -10.25 18.30
C ALA A 186 -13.43 -9.47 19.30
N ARG A 187 -14.68 -9.18 18.94
CA ARG A 187 -15.63 -8.47 19.81
C ARG A 187 -16.21 -9.35 20.92
N THR A 188 -16.18 -10.66 20.76
CA THR A 188 -16.79 -11.62 21.68
C THR A 188 -15.77 -12.51 22.41
N VAL A 189 -14.50 -12.46 22.01
CA VAL A 189 -13.47 -13.32 22.58
C VAL A 189 -13.09 -12.91 24.00
N ALA A 190 -12.95 -13.90 24.88
CA ALA A 190 -12.44 -13.69 26.24
C ALA A 190 -10.91 -13.64 26.23
N TRP A 191 -10.33 -12.50 25.83
CA TRP A 191 -8.87 -12.29 25.71
C TRP A 191 -8.06 -12.66 26.96
N SER A 192 -8.67 -12.62 28.15
CA SER A 192 -8.04 -13.00 29.41
C SER A 192 -7.69 -14.49 29.50
N ARG A 193 -8.37 -15.37 28.75
CA ARG A 193 -8.14 -16.82 28.74
C ARG A 193 -6.84 -17.24 28.07
N TYR A 194 -6.31 -16.40 27.19
CA TYR A 194 -5.15 -16.72 26.36
C TYR A 194 -3.89 -16.08 26.92
N LYS A 195 -2.73 -16.71 26.77
CA LYS A 195 -1.46 -16.10 27.20
C LYS A 195 -1.10 -14.88 26.34
N TYR A 196 -1.26 -15.01 25.03
CA TYR A 196 -0.92 -13.99 24.05
C TYR A 196 -2.16 -13.39 23.39
N SER A 197 -2.03 -12.15 22.90
CA SER A 197 -3.05 -11.47 22.09
C SER A 197 -3.19 -12.13 20.71
N ALA A 198 -2.07 -12.48 20.08
CA ALA A 198 -2.04 -13.23 18.83
C ALA A 198 -0.76 -14.05 18.69
N ILE A 199 -0.80 -15.03 17.79
CA ILE A 199 0.38 -15.62 17.15
C ILE A 199 0.62 -14.83 15.86
N ILE A 200 1.83 -14.33 15.63
CA ILE A 200 2.21 -13.58 14.41
C ILE A 200 3.11 -14.48 13.57
N VAL A 201 2.77 -14.65 12.30
CA VAL A 201 3.49 -15.49 11.35
C VAL A 201 3.93 -14.61 10.17
N PRO A 202 5.20 -14.19 10.16
CA PRO A 202 5.77 -13.48 9.02
C PRO A 202 5.92 -14.41 7.80
N GLY A 203 5.70 -13.84 6.62
CA GLY A 203 5.94 -14.45 5.33
C GLY A 203 7.42 -14.69 5.08
N ILE A 204 7.66 -15.74 4.30
CA ILE A 204 8.96 -16.04 3.70
C ILE A 204 8.70 -16.51 2.26
N GLY A 205 9.09 -15.68 1.29
CA GLY A 205 8.82 -15.92 -0.12
C GLY A 205 9.53 -17.18 -0.62
N PRO A 206 9.02 -17.82 -1.68
CA PRO A 206 9.77 -18.85 -2.41
C PRO A 206 10.98 -18.23 -3.14
N GLU A 207 11.79 -19.09 -3.76
CA GLU A 207 12.89 -18.66 -4.64
C GLU A 207 12.46 -18.59 -6.13
N ASP A 208 11.23 -19.00 -6.43
CA ASP A 208 10.69 -19.11 -7.78
C ASP A 208 9.26 -18.54 -7.89
N LEU A 209 8.84 -18.19 -9.11
CA LEU A 209 7.55 -17.54 -9.39
C LEU A 209 6.35 -18.50 -9.38
N THR A 210 6.58 -19.80 -9.30
CA THR A 210 5.55 -20.83 -9.48
C THR A 210 5.13 -21.50 -8.18
N THR A 211 5.96 -21.40 -7.14
CA THR A 211 5.69 -21.96 -5.81
C THR A 211 4.78 -21.02 -5.01
N PRO A 212 3.56 -21.42 -4.63
CA PRO A 212 2.66 -20.52 -3.89
C PRO A 212 3.11 -20.25 -2.46
N LEU A 213 3.65 -21.29 -1.80
CA LEU A 213 4.10 -21.22 -0.41
C LEU A 213 5.44 -21.93 -0.26
N SER A 214 6.45 -21.19 0.19
CA SER A 214 7.81 -21.72 0.38
C SER A 214 7.86 -22.85 1.42
N ALA A 215 8.94 -23.64 1.40
CA ALA A 215 9.17 -24.66 2.41
C ALA A 215 9.26 -24.07 3.83
N ALA A 216 9.91 -22.91 3.97
CA ALA A 216 9.99 -22.18 5.23
C ALA A 216 8.61 -21.65 5.67
N GLY A 217 7.79 -21.14 4.74
CA GLY A 217 6.42 -20.72 5.01
C GLY A 217 5.54 -21.89 5.51
N LYS A 218 5.68 -23.08 4.91
CA LYS A 218 5.01 -24.31 5.38
C LYS A 218 5.43 -24.68 6.81
N LEU A 219 6.72 -24.58 7.13
CA LEU A 219 7.23 -24.80 8.49
C LEU A 219 6.62 -23.79 9.48
N ASN A 220 6.62 -22.50 9.14
CA ASN A 220 6.05 -21.45 9.97
C ASN A 220 4.55 -21.70 10.27
N VAL A 221 3.78 -22.02 9.23
CA VAL A 221 2.35 -22.36 9.34
C VAL A 221 2.13 -23.60 10.21
N HIS A 222 2.95 -24.64 10.07
CA HIS A 222 2.88 -25.82 10.93
C HIS A 222 3.07 -25.47 12.41
N MET A 223 4.11 -24.68 12.72
CA MET A 223 4.39 -24.24 14.09
C MET A 223 3.25 -23.36 14.64
N ALA A 224 2.72 -22.45 13.84
CA ALA A 224 1.60 -21.59 14.23
C ALA A 224 0.34 -22.42 14.55
N ALA A 225 0.01 -23.40 13.71
CA ALA A 225 -1.12 -24.31 13.97
C ALA A 225 -0.96 -25.07 15.30
N ALA A 226 0.24 -25.55 15.61
CA ALA A 226 0.51 -26.22 16.88
C ALA A 226 0.30 -25.28 18.09
N ARG A 227 0.71 -24.01 17.97
CA ARG A 227 0.59 -23.00 19.05
C ARG A 227 -0.85 -22.55 19.26
N TYR A 228 -1.61 -22.46 18.16
CA TYR A 228 -3.04 -22.21 18.21
C TYR A 228 -3.80 -23.37 18.88
N ARG A 229 -3.51 -24.61 18.51
CA ARG A 229 -4.10 -25.81 19.15
C ARG A 229 -3.75 -25.94 20.62
N ALA A 230 -2.57 -25.46 21.04
CA ALA A 230 -2.17 -25.37 22.43
C ALA A 230 -2.90 -24.25 23.21
N GLY A 231 -3.81 -23.50 22.59
CA GLY A 231 -4.61 -22.47 23.25
C GLY A 231 -3.82 -21.23 23.65
N LEU A 232 -2.67 -20.96 23.00
CA LEU A 232 -1.79 -19.87 23.41
C LEU A 232 -2.34 -18.48 23.05
N ALA A 233 -3.11 -18.38 21.96
CA ALA A 233 -3.70 -17.16 21.46
C ALA A 233 -5.04 -17.44 20.77
N PRO A 234 -5.98 -16.46 20.75
CA PRO A 234 -7.24 -16.61 20.03
C PRO A 234 -7.10 -16.40 18.52
N PHE A 235 -6.06 -15.69 18.07
CA PHE A 235 -5.85 -15.35 16.67
C PHE A 235 -4.45 -15.72 16.19
N ILE A 236 -4.36 -16.00 14.89
CA ILE A 236 -3.13 -16.07 14.11
C ILE A 236 -3.15 -14.93 13.09
N ILE A 237 -2.18 -14.02 13.18
CA ILE A 237 -1.95 -12.94 12.22
C ILE A 237 -0.89 -13.41 11.22
N LEU A 238 -1.24 -13.41 9.94
CA LEU A 238 -0.42 -13.86 8.83
C LEU A 238 -0.01 -12.63 8.04
N SER A 239 1.29 -12.37 7.95
CA SER A 239 1.79 -11.09 7.46
C SER A 239 2.81 -11.31 6.36
N GLY A 240 2.55 -10.82 5.15
CA GLY A 240 3.47 -10.95 4.02
C GLY A 240 2.80 -10.73 2.65
N SER A 241 3.50 -10.01 1.77
CA SER A 241 3.04 -9.56 0.45
C SER A 241 3.65 -10.36 -0.71
N ALA A 242 3.23 -10.08 -1.94
CA ALA A 242 3.69 -10.76 -3.16
C ALA A 242 4.97 -10.11 -3.74
N VAL A 243 6.05 -10.05 -2.95
CA VAL A 243 7.23 -9.23 -3.30
C VAL A 243 8.51 -10.02 -3.55
N HIS A 244 8.58 -11.26 -3.06
CA HIS A 244 9.74 -12.13 -3.21
C HIS A 244 9.33 -13.52 -3.72
N PRO A 245 9.84 -13.96 -4.88
CA PRO A 245 10.63 -13.15 -5.83
C PRO A 245 9.76 -12.07 -6.47
N ARG A 246 10.40 -11.03 -7.01
CA ARG A 246 9.71 -9.94 -7.71
C ARG A 246 8.86 -10.49 -8.86
N GLY A 247 7.60 -10.08 -8.93
CA GLY A 247 6.65 -10.53 -9.95
C GLY A 247 5.88 -11.80 -9.58
N THR A 248 6.06 -12.33 -8.36
CA THR A 248 5.22 -13.41 -7.86
C THR A 248 3.76 -12.98 -7.78
N LEU A 249 2.84 -13.88 -8.10
CA LEU A 249 1.39 -13.66 -7.98
C LEU A 249 0.84 -14.11 -6.62
N PHE A 250 1.70 -14.68 -5.77
CA PHE A 250 1.31 -15.31 -4.53
C PHE A 250 1.56 -14.39 -3.33
N PHE A 251 0.49 -13.90 -2.73
CA PHE A 251 0.55 -13.16 -1.48
C PHE A 251 0.75 -14.14 -0.32
N GLU A 252 1.88 -14.03 0.36
CA GLU A 252 2.30 -14.97 1.41
C GLU A 252 1.23 -15.13 2.50
N ALA A 253 0.64 -14.01 2.96
CA ALA A 253 -0.41 -14.04 3.98
C ALA A 253 -1.64 -14.87 3.56
N ILE A 254 -2.03 -14.79 2.28
CA ILE A 254 -3.18 -15.51 1.73
C ILE A 254 -2.86 -17.01 1.60
N GLU A 255 -1.68 -17.36 1.08
CA GLU A 255 -1.26 -18.75 0.94
C GLU A 255 -1.04 -19.43 2.30
N MET A 256 -0.51 -18.69 3.29
CA MET A 256 -0.42 -19.18 4.67
C MET A 256 -1.82 -19.41 5.28
N ARG A 257 -2.79 -18.53 5.02
CA ARG A 257 -4.17 -18.67 5.52
C ARG A 257 -4.82 -19.91 4.95
N ARG A 258 -4.70 -20.09 3.64
CA ARG A 258 -5.19 -21.26 2.91
C ARG A 258 -4.60 -22.54 3.50
N ALA A 259 -3.29 -22.59 3.71
CA ALA A 259 -2.63 -23.74 4.31
C ALA A 259 -3.11 -24.04 5.74
N LEU A 260 -3.36 -23.02 6.57
CA LEU A 260 -3.89 -23.20 7.94
C LEU A 260 -5.30 -23.78 7.96
N ILE A 261 -6.17 -23.34 7.04
CA ILE A 261 -7.53 -23.85 6.90
C ILE A 261 -7.50 -25.29 6.36
N GLU A 262 -6.92 -25.48 5.17
CA GLU A 262 -7.00 -26.75 4.44
C GLU A 262 -6.25 -27.89 5.14
N ARG A 263 -5.07 -27.62 5.71
CA ARG A 263 -4.18 -28.68 6.23
C ARG A 263 -4.32 -28.89 7.73
N TYR A 264 -4.69 -27.84 8.47
CA TYR A 264 -4.69 -27.87 9.93
C TYR A 264 -6.07 -27.64 10.54
N GLY A 265 -7.10 -27.33 9.73
CA GLY A 265 -8.45 -27.13 10.21
C GLY A 265 -8.59 -25.93 11.15
N VAL A 266 -7.71 -24.93 11.04
CA VAL A 266 -7.83 -23.71 11.85
C VAL A 266 -9.03 -22.91 11.32
N PRO A 267 -9.98 -22.52 12.17
CA PRO A 267 -11.19 -21.84 11.72
C PRO A 267 -10.86 -20.44 11.17
N ALA A 268 -11.54 -20.05 10.10
CA ALA A 268 -11.28 -18.77 9.42
C ALA A 268 -11.48 -17.54 10.31
N GLU A 269 -12.33 -17.62 11.34
CA GLU A 269 -12.52 -16.56 12.34
C GLU A 269 -11.35 -16.39 13.32
N ALA A 270 -10.41 -17.33 13.36
CA ALA A 270 -9.17 -17.19 14.11
C ALA A 270 -8.00 -16.63 13.26
N LEU A 271 -8.21 -16.42 11.96
CA LEU A 271 -7.16 -16.03 11.03
C LEU A 271 -7.33 -14.57 10.59
N VAL A 272 -6.25 -13.81 10.73
CA VAL A 272 -6.16 -12.41 10.30
C VAL A 272 -5.02 -12.32 9.30
N VAL A 273 -5.23 -11.67 8.16
CA VAL A 273 -4.21 -11.47 7.13
C VAL A 273 -3.79 -10.01 7.02
N ASP A 274 -2.49 -9.80 6.84
CA ASP A 274 -1.87 -8.58 6.33
C ASP A 274 -1.11 -8.93 5.05
N PRO A 275 -1.70 -8.70 3.86
CA PRO A 275 -1.06 -8.96 2.58
C PRO A 275 -0.17 -7.80 2.10
N TYR A 276 0.06 -6.77 2.92
CA TYR A 276 0.76 -5.55 2.48
C TYR A 276 2.20 -5.44 3.00
N ALA A 277 2.55 -6.15 4.07
CA ALA A 277 3.92 -6.09 4.58
C ALA A 277 4.92 -6.70 3.60
N ARG A 278 5.90 -5.88 3.18
CA ARG A 278 6.98 -6.26 2.26
C ARG A 278 8.30 -6.62 2.96
N HIS A 279 8.38 -6.42 4.28
CA HIS A 279 9.59 -6.59 5.08
C HIS A 279 9.30 -7.15 6.48
N THR A 280 10.30 -7.71 7.13
CA THR A 280 10.19 -8.14 8.52
C THR A 280 9.81 -6.99 9.47
N THR A 281 10.28 -5.77 9.23
CA THR A 281 9.91 -4.56 10.00
C THR A 281 8.43 -4.22 9.85
N THR A 282 7.94 -4.21 8.60
CA THR A 282 6.53 -3.95 8.29
C THR A 282 5.62 -5.10 8.72
N ASN A 283 6.10 -6.35 8.75
CA ASN A 283 5.35 -7.49 9.29
C ASN A 283 4.96 -7.27 10.76
N VAL A 284 5.93 -6.88 11.59
CA VAL A 284 5.69 -6.62 13.02
C VAL A 284 4.86 -5.35 13.23
N ARG A 285 5.11 -4.30 12.45
CA ARG A 285 4.33 -3.04 12.48
C ARG A 285 2.86 -3.27 12.13
N ASN A 286 2.59 -3.95 11.03
CA ASN A 286 1.23 -4.16 10.55
C ASN A 286 0.46 -5.11 11.46
N ALA A 287 1.11 -6.13 12.03
CA ALA A 287 0.51 -6.93 13.09
C ALA A 287 0.10 -6.08 14.30
N ALA A 288 0.91 -5.10 14.71
CA ALA A 288 0.54 -4.17 15.77
C ALA A 288 -0.67 -3.29 15.40
N ARG A 289 -0.75 -2.83 14.13
CA ARG A 289 -1.91 -2.08 13.61
C ARG A 289 -3.19 -2.92 13.62
N LEU A 290 -3.11 -4.17 13.16
CA LEU A 290 -4.25 -5.10 13.16
C LEU A 290 -4.76 -5.40 14.57
N LEU A 291 -3.84 -5.66 15.52
CA LEU A 291 -4.22 -5.87 16.93
C LEU A 291 -4.93 -4.65 17.52
N ALA A 292 -4.45 -3.44 17.24
CA ALA A 292 -5.11 -2.22 17.67
C ALA A 292 -6.49 -2.06 17.01
N ALA A 293 -6.62 -2.31 15.71
CA ALA A 293 -7.88 -2.25 14.98
C ALA A 293 -8.92 -3.28 15.48
N MET A 294 -8.46 -4.42 15.99
CA MET A 294 -9.29 -5.44 16.64
C MET A 294 -9.66 -5.09 18.09
N ASN A 295 -9.21 -3.95 18.62
CA ASN A 295 -9.30 -3.58 20.03
C ASN A 295 -8.73 -4.65 20.98
N ALA A 296 -7.65 -5.32 20.56
CA ALA A 296 -6.96 -6.28 21.42
C ALA A 296 -6.41 -5.55 22.67
N PRO A 297 -6.45 -6.19 23.86
CA PRO A 297 -5.87 -5.61 25.05
C PRO A 297 -4.35 -5.49 24.90
N SER A 298 -3.73 -4.59 25.68
CA SER A 298 -2.28 -4.49 25.77
C SER A 298 -1.69 -5.75 26.42
N LYS A 299 -1.39 -6.74 25.59
CA LYS A 299 -0.91 -8.07 25.96
C LYS A 299 0.14 -8.53 24.93
N PRO A 300 1.19 -9.26 25.34
CA PRO A 300 2.20 -9.74 24.41
C PRO A 300 1.60 -10.60 23.28
N ALA A 301 2.24 -10.54 22.12
CA ALA A 301 2.02 -11.43 20.99
C ALA A 301 3.23 -12.36 20.83
N LEU A 302 3.03 -13.52 20.21
CA LEU A 302 4.08 -14.50 19.95
C LEU A 302 4.40 -14.52 18.46
N VAL A 303 5.57 -14.06 18.06
CA VAL A 303 6.08 -14.26 16.70
C VAL A 303 6.56 -15.70 16.57
N VAL A 304 6.07 -16.41 15.56
CA VAL A 304 6.44 -17.79 15.23
C VAL A 304 7.01 -17.82 13.82
N THR A 305 8.31 -18.12 13.70
CA THR A 305 9.00 -18.16 12.40
C THR A 305 10.24 -19.06 12.42
N ASN A 306 10.96 -19.16 11.30
CA ASN A 306 12.22 -19.89 11.21
C ASN A 306 13.31 -19.30 12.12
N VAL A 307 14.37 -20.08 12.36
CA VAL A 307 15.42 -19.71 13.34
C VAL A 307 16.14 -18.41 12.96
N GLY A 308 16.41 -18.21 11.67
CA GLY A 308 17.12 -17.02 11.18
C GLY A 308 16.32 -15.75 11.41
N GLN A 309 15.05 -15.73 11.01
CA GLN A 309 14.17 -14.58 11.15
C GLN A 309 13.82 -14.34 12.63
N ALA A 310 13.64 -15.38 13.44
CA ALA A 310 13.41 -15.24 14.88
C ALA A 310 14.62 -14.61 15.58
N SER A 311 15.84 -15.10 15.28
CA SER A 311 17.09 -14.55 15.82
C SER A 311 17.31 -13.10 15.37
N TYR A 312 16.97 -12.80 14.11
CA TYR A 312 17.01 -11.44 13.59
C TYR A 312 16.07 -10.51 14.37
N ILE A 313 14.79 -10.89 14.54
CA ILE A 313 13.79 -10.09 15.27
C ILE A 313 14.19 -9.89 16.74
N ALA A 314 14.80 -10.92 17.37
CA ALA A 314 15.27 -10.84 18.75
C ALA A 314 16.53 -9.99 18.93
N GLY A 315 17.29 -9.75 17.85
CA GLY A 315 18.58 -9.08 17.88
C GLY A 315 18.54 -7.56 17.70
N PRO A 316 19.66 -6.86 17.98
CA PRO A 316 19.76 -5.40 17.87
C PRO A 316 19.58 -4.90 16.43
N ALA A 317 19.96 -5.70 15.42
CA ALA A 317 19.81 -5.35 14.01
C ALA A 317 18.34 -5.10 13.59
N PHE A 318 17.38 -5.72 14.28
CA PHE A 318 15.97 -5.43 14.06
C PHE A 318 15.59 -4.04 14.58
N ALA A 319 16.05 -3.68 15.78
CA ALA A 319 15.81 -2.37 16.36
C ALA A 319 16.46 -1.24 15.54
N GLU A 320 17.71 -1.43 15.10
CA GLU A 320 18.41 -0.49 14.22
C GLU A 320 17.69 -0.32 12.88
N ARG A 321 17.20 -1.42 12.29
CA ARG A 321 16.43 -1.39 11.04
C ARG A 321 15.13 -0.62 11.21
N ASN A 322 14.37 -0.91 12.27
CA ASN A 322 13.14 -0.17 12.60
C ASN A 322 13.42 1.32 12.77
N GLN A 323 14.49 1.70 13.47
CA GLN A 323 14.82 3.11 13.68
C GLN A 323 15.17 3.82 12.38
N ARG A 324 15.93 3.17 11.49
CA ARG A 324 16.32 3.73 10.20
C ARG A 324 15.14 3.86 9.24
N GLU A 325 14.23 2.89 9.24
CA GLU A 325 13.18 2.77 8.23
C GLU A 325 11.87 3.38 8.69
N LEU A 326 11.40 3.01 9.89
CA LEU A 326 10.13 3.47 10.43
C LEU A 326 10.30 4.74 11.28
N GLY A 327 11.51 5.00 11.80
CA GLY A 327 11.76 6.09 12.75
C GLY A 327 11.33 5.77 14.19
N TYR A 328 10.78 4.58 14.44
CA TYR A 328 10.26 4.13 15.73
C TYR A 328 10.33 2.61 15.88
N GLN A 329 10.10 2.11 17.10
CA GLN A 329 9.95 0.68 17.36
C GLN A 329 8.46 0.28 17.33
N PRO A 330 8.03 -0.65 16.44
CA PRO A 330 6.63 -1.08 16.34
C PRO A 330 6.21 -1.98 17.50
N ALA A 331 7.17 -2.64 18.15
CA ALA A 331 6.96 -3.49 19.31
C ALA A 331 8.17 -3.46 20.24
N GLU A 332 7.97 -3.77 21.51
CA GLU A 332 9.05 -4.13 22.43
C GLU A 332 9.34 -5.62 22.32
N ILE A 333 10.62 -5.98 22.15
CA ILE A 333 11.04 -7.38 22.22
C ILE A 333 11.15 -7.78 23.69
N LYS A 334 10.35 -8.76 24.14
CA LYS A 334 10.34 -9.21 25.54
C LYS A 334 11.36 -10.32 25.79
N ALA A 335 11.31 -11.37 24.99
CA ALA A 335 12.22 -12.51 25.09
C ALA A 335 12.14 -13.41 23.86
N GLN A 336 13.25 -14.01 23.47
CA GLN A 336 13.24 -15.18 22.60
C GLN A 336 12.87 -16.41 23.44
N ARG A 337 11.71 -17.02 23.16
CA ARG A 337 11.14 -18.12 23.95
C ARG A 337 11.66 -19.49 23.49
N SER A 338 12.05 -19.58 22.23
CA SER A 338 12.71 -20.74 21.63
C SER A 338 13.46 -20.29 20.36
N PRO A 339 14.24 -21.16 19.69
CA PRO A 339 14.87 -20.81 18.43
C PRO A 339 13.91 -20.25 17.37
N ASN A 340 12.63 -20.59 17.43
CA ASN A 340 11.60 -20.21 16.45
C ASN A 340 10.58 -19.19 16.96
N GLU A 341 10.71 -18.74 18.21
CA GLU A 341 9.66 -17.97 18.88
C GLU A 341 10.21 -16.74 19.58
N VAL A 342 9.60 -15.59 19.28
CA VAL A 342 9.91 -14.32 19.93
C VAL A 342 8.65 -13.73 20.52
N GLU A 343 8.67 -13.49 21.83
CA GLU A 343 7.61 -12.76 22.51
C GLU A 343 7.84 -11.26 22.36
N ILE A 344 6.82 -10.56 21.87
CA ILE A 344 6.84 -9.12 21.66
C ILE A 344 5.63 -8.45 22.30
N LEU A 345 5.76 -7.19 22.69
CA LEU A 345 4.65 -6.34 23.12
C LEU A 345 4.41 -5.26 22.05
N PRO A 346 3.32 -5.35 21.26
CA PRO A 346 2.99 -4.33 20.27
C PRO A 346 2.86 -2.94 20.91
N ARG A 347 3.41 -1.92 20.25
CA ARG A 347 3.38 -0.53 20.73
C ARG A 347 2.42 0.31 19.91
N ARG A 348 1.78 1.30 20.56
CA ARG A 348 0.92 2.28 19.87
C ARG A 348 1.68 3.14 18.86
N THR A 349 3.00 3.25 18.99
CA THR A 349 3.87 3.88 17.99
C THR A 349 3.80 3.19 16.63
N GLY A 350 3.48 1.89 16.57
CA GLY A 350 3.25 1.16 15.32
C GLY A 350 2.04 1.65 14.52
N LEU A 351 1.20 2.51 15.10
CA LEU A 351 0.03 3.09 14.44
C LEU A 351 0.38 4.31 13.58
N PHE A 352 1.61 4.83 13.67
CA PHE A 352 2.03 5.92 12.79
C PHE A 352 2.18 5.43 11.35
N ILE A 353 1.51 6.12 10.42
CA ILE A 353 1.68 5.94 8.98
C ILE A 353 3.09 6.39 8.61
N ASP A 354 3.83 5.53 7.91
CA ASP A 354 5.21 5.78 7.52
C ASP A 354 5.27 6.66 6.25
N PRO A 355 5.81 7.88 6.31
CA PRO A 355 5.97 8.74 5.13
C PRO A 355 6.96 8.21 4.09
N ALA A 356 7.90 7.37 4.49
CA ALA A 356 9.00 6.94 3.64
C ALA A 356 8.65 5.73 2.77
N ASP A 357 7.58 5.02 3.12
CA ASP A 357 7.05 3.89 2.35
C ASP A 357 5.75 4.30 1.63
N PRO A 358 5.82 4.72 0.35
CA PRO A 358 4.64 5.16 -0.40
C PRO A 358 3.69 4.01 -0.78
N LEU A 359 4.02 2.76 -0.43
CA LEU A 359 3.18 1.59 -0.62
C LEU A 359 2.71 1.01 0.74
N ASP A 360 2.84 1.78 1.83
CA ASP A 360 2.18 1.49 3.11
C ASP A 360 0.72 1.97 3.07
N PRO A 361 -0.28 1.07 3.12
CA PRO A 361 -1.69 1.41 2.94
C PRO A 361 -2.38 2.01 4.18
#